data_AF-A0A1H3NS25-F1
#
_entry.id   AF-A0A1H3NS25-F1
#
_cell.length_a   1.000
_cell.length_b   1.000
_cell.length_c   1.000
_cell.angle_alpha   90.00
_cell.angle_beta   90.00
_cell.angle_gamma   90.00
#
_symmetry.space_group_name_H-M   'P 1'
#
loop_
_entity.id
_entity.type
_entity.pdbx_description
1 polymer ?
#
loop_
_entity_poly.entity_id
_entity_poly.type
_entity_poly.pdbx_seq_one_letter_code
_entity_poly.pdbx_strand_id
1 'polypeptide(L)'
;MYQTDPSVLRSFRSCKGARCMRPVGRLFHPKAYLFQLNEGFAIMVGSHNLTGGAFGGKNIEVSVLIETNDKDDVFVNLENFVKSSYQNSIEIDEDFLFAYETQYRINKNNRNALNNFDFLKKPRNSAQISPLDISWDIFIEKVQNDRHHSFDGRLKILTKATELFKTHKSFSRMSEQERKAIAGTYGSKENKLDSLDWGWFGTMTGLGSFTTLVNNNPNLLSQALDKIPLDGDITKEHYNNYIREFVIAFKDQVRTGGGRDC
;
A
#
# COMPACT_ATOMS: atom_id res chain seq x y z
N MET A 1 11.47 -1.47 -8.62
CA MET A 1 11.39 -2.73 -9.40
C MET A 1 10.94 -2.37 -10.81
N TYR A 2 11.76 -2.65 -11.83
CA TYR A 2 11.44 -2.32 -13.21
C TYR A 2 10.45 -3.34 -13.78
N GLN A 3 9.28 -2.88 -14.18
CA GLN A 3 8.25 -3.68 -14.87
C GLN A 3 8.02 -3.06 -16.25
N THR A 4 7.74 -3.90 -17.24
CA THR A 4 7.36 -3.45 -18.58
C THR A 4 6.12 -2.55 -18.49
N ASP A 5 6.15 -1.42 -19.16
CA ASP A 5 4.98 -0.55 -19.22
C ASP A 5 3.84 -1.24 -20.00
N PRO A 6 2.57 -1.23 -19.52
CA PRO A 6 1.48 -1.90 -20.21
C PRO A 6 1.25 -1.40 -21.64
N SER A 7 1.58 -0.14 -21.92
CA SER A 7 1.49 0.42 -23.28
C SER A 7 2.39 -0.31 -24.28
N VAL A 8 3.53 -0.83 -23.83
CA VAL A 8 4.44 -1.64 -24.65
C VAL A 8 3.78 -2.97 -24.98
N LEU A 9 3.22 -3.68 -23.99
CA LEU A 9 2.53 -4.95 -24.20
C LEU A 9 1.32 -4.76 -25.13
N ARG A 10 0.54 -3.70 -24.93
CA ARG A 10 -0.58 -3.35 -25.79
C ARG A 10 -0.16 -3.10 -27.25
N SER A 11 0.99 -2.47 -27.46
CA SER A 11 1.56 -2.28 -28.80
C SER A 11 2.00 -3.60 -29.44
N PHE A 12 2.52 -4.54 -28.64
CA PHE A 12 2.92 -5.86 -29.15
C PHE A 12 1.74 -6.79 -29.45
N ARG A 13 0.53 -6.52 -28.97
CA ARG A 13 -0.64 -7.33 -29.29
C ARG A 13 -0.94 -7.40 -30.80
N SER A 14 -0.67 -6.33 -31.55
CA SER A 14 -0.84 -6.35 -33.02
C SER A 14 0.21 -7.19 -33.74
N CYS A 15 1.32 -7.53 -33.07
CA CYS A 15 2.39 -8.34 -33.65
C CYS A 15 2.04 -9.83 -33.51
N LYS A 16 1.65 -10.46 -34.63
CA LYS A 16 1.40 -11.90 -34.67
C LYS A 16 2.66 -12.65 -34.21
N GLY A 17 2.52 -13.48 -33.19
CA GLY A 17 3.63 -14.23 -32.59
C GLY A 17 4.34 -13.50 -31.45
N ALA A 18 3.91 -12.29 -31.05
CA ALA A 18 4.38 -11.71 -29.79
C ALA A 18 3.76 -12.45 -28.60
N ARG A 19 4.60 -12.85 -27.65
CA ARG A 19 4.17 -13.53 -26.43
C ARG A 19 4.91 -12.96 -25.23
N CYS A 20 4.31 -13.09 -24.06
CA CYS A 20 4.86 -12.60 -22.80
C CYS A 20 5.08 -13.76 -21.83
N MET A 21 6.20 -13.75 -21.12
CA MET A 21 6.36 -14.65 -19.98
C MET A 21 5.39 -14.23 -18.87
N ARG A 22 4.73 -15.22 -18.25
CA ARG A 22 3.81 -14.93 -17.14
C ARG A 22 4.56 -14.17 -16.04
N PRO A 23 3.99 -13.11 -15.45
CA PRO A 23 4.64 -12.33 -14.39
C PRO A 23 4.56 -13.04 -13.03
N VAL A 24 4.90 -14.34 -13.00
CA VAL A 24 4.88 -15.20 -11.81
C VAL A 24 6.15 -16.06 -11.78
N GLY A 25 6.64 -16.36 -10.58
CA GLY A 25 7.80 -17.22 -10.41
C GLY A 25 9.14 -16.50 -10.64
N ARG A 26 10.08 -17.19 -11.29
CA ARG A 26 11.45 -16.68 -11.50
C ARG A 26 11.47 -15.56 -12.53
N LEU A 27 12.29 -14.53 -12.28
CA LEU A 27 12.48 -13.42 -13.20
C LEU A 27 13.07 -13.90 -14.52
N PHE A 28 12.34 -13.66 -15.62
CA PHE A 28 12.87 -13.83 -16.98
C PHE A 28 13.78 -12.64 -17.31
N HIS A 29 15.09 -12.85 -17.20
CA HIS A 29 16.11 -11.82 -17.38
C HIS A 29 17.06 -11.97 -18.61
N PRO A 30 16.99 -13.02 -19.46
CA PRO A 30 17.78 -13.06 -20.70
C PRO A 30 17.47 -11.90 -21.64
N LYS A 31 18.51 -11.41 -22.33
CA LYS A 31 18.44 -10.32 -23.31
C LYS A 31 19.22 -10.77 -24.54
N ALA A 32 18.48 -11.38 -25.47
CA ALA A 32 19.03 -11.95 -26.68
C ALA A 32 18.08 -11.65 -27.84
N TYR A 33 18.66 -11.38 -29.00
CA TYR A 33 17.95 -11.14 -30.26
C TYR A 33 18.53 -12.11 -31.28
N LEU A 34 17.65 -12.88 -31.91
CA LEU A 34 18.02 -13.90 -32.88
C LEU A 34 17.36 -13.55 -34.21
N PHE A 35 18.18 -13.46 -35.26
CA PHE A 35 17.74 -13.12 -36.61
C PHE A 35 18.14 -14.23 -37.57
N GLN A 36 17.19 -14.64 -38.41
CA GLN A 36 17.47 -15.40 -39.60
C GLN A 36 17.57 -14.42 -40.77
N LEU A 37 18.72 -14.39 -41.42
CA LEU A 37 18.98 -13.52 -42.56
C LEU A 37 18.76 -14.30 -43.86
N ASN A 38 18.85 -13.59 -45.00
CA ASN A 38 18.83 -14.26 -46.31
C ASN A 38 20.03 -15.21 -46.45
N GLU A 39 21.18 -14.81 -45.91
CA GLU A 39 22.40 -15.59 -45.85
C GLU A 39 22.82 -15.70 -44.38
N GLY A 40 22.64 -16.89 -43.79
CA GLY A 40 23.04 -17.16 -42.42
C GLY A 40 22.14 -16.58 -41.34
N PHE A 41 22.75 -16.32 -40.19
CA PHE A 41 22.10 -15.99 -38.94
C PHE A 41 22.89 -14.94 -38.16
N ALA A 42 22.19 -14.10 -37.41
CA ALA A 42 22.78 -13.12 -36.52
C ALA A 42 22.19 -13.24 -35.11
N ILE A 43 23.07 -13.19 -34.11
CA ILE A 43 22.73 -13.27 -32.70
C ILE A 43 23.31 -12.07 -31.99
N MET A 44 22.48 -11.32 -31.27
CA MET A 44 22.94 -10.27 -30.38
C MET A 44 22.58 -10.62 -28.94
N VAL A 45 23.58 -10.70 -28.06
CA VAL A 45 23.41 -10.96 -26.62
C VAL A 45 24.14 -9.88 -25.83
N GLY A 46 23.52 -9.36 -24.78
CA GLY A 46 24.14 -8.29 -23.99
C GLY A 46 23.41 -7.92 -22.71
N SER A 47 23.80 -6.79 -22.13
CA SER A 47 23.19 -6.21 -20.93
C SER A 47 21.90 -5.43 -21.22
N HIS A 48 21.65 -5.10 -22.49
CA HIS A 48 20.66 -4.13 -22.92
C HIS A 48 19.24 -4.69 -23.00
N ASN A 49 18.29 -3.97 -22.38
CA ASN A 49 16.87 -4.20 -22.61
C ASN A 49 16.40 -3.54 -23.91
N LEU A 50 15.28 -3.98 -24.47
CA LEU A 50 14.62 -3.32 -25.60
C LEU A 50 13.95 -2.01 -25.15
N THR A 51 14.75 -0.98 -24.91
CA THR A 51 14.32 0.31 -24.36
C THR A 51 15.03 1.48 -25.03
N GLY A 52 14.40 2.65 -25.03
CA GLY A 52 15.04 3.87 -25.54
C GLY A 52 16.33 4.24 -24.80
N GLY A 53 16.44 3.91 -23.50
CA GLY A 53 17.64 4.12 -22.70
C GLY A 53 18.86 3.37 -23.23
N ALA A 54 18.66 2.14 -23.71
CA ALA A 54 19.71 1.29 -24.25
C ALA A 54 20.03 1.57 -25.72
N PHE A 55 19.03 1.85 -26.56
CA PHE A 55 19.20 1.99 -28.03
C PHE A 55 19.42 3.42 -28.52
N GLY A 56 19.36 4.42 -27.64
CA GLY A 56 19.65 5.82 -28.00
C GLY A 56 19.78 6.76 -26.80
N GLY A 57 19.88 6.19 -25.59
CA GLY A 57 19.90 6.93 -24.34
C GLY A 57 21.30 7.02 -23.74
N LYS A 58 21.33 7.15 -22.41
CA LYS A 58 22.57 7.37 -21.64
C LYS A 58 23.08 6.11 -20.94
N ASN A 59 22.45 4.95 -21.18
CA ASN A 59 22.89 3.72 -20.53
C ASN A 59 24.26 3.31 -21.07
N ILE A 60 25.13 2.85 -20.18
CA ILE A 60 26.37 2.17 -20.55
C ILE A 60 26.03 0.69 -20.66
N GLU A 61 26.07 0.16 -21.88
CA GLU A 61 25.68 -1.21 -22.20
C GLU A 61 26.83 -1.96 -22.89
N VAL A 62 26.86 -3.27 -22.75
CA VAL A 62 27.79 -4.16 -23.47
C VAL A 62 26.99 -5.21 -24.23
N SER A 63 27.41 -5.48 -25.47
CA SER A 63 26.77 -6.44 -26.35
C SER A 63 27.81 -7.15 -27.21
N VAL A 64 27.51 -8.40 -27.55
CA VAL A 64 28.26 -9.18 -28.54
C VAL A 64 27.31 -9.51 -29.69
N LEU A 65 27.76 -9.25 -30.91
CA LEU A 65 27.14 -9.70 -32.14
C LEU A 65 27.91 -10.92 -32.65
N ILE A 66 27.19 -12.00 -32.95
CA ILE A 66 27.73 -13.23 -33.54
C ILE A 66 27.00 -13.45 -34.85
N GLU A 67 27.75 -13.55 -35.94
CA GLU A 67 27.22 -13.84 -37.28
C GLU A 67 27.80 -15.17 -37.76
N THR A 68 26.95 -16.01 -38.33
CA THR A 68 27.33 -17.33 -38.81
C THR A 68 26.49 -17.73 -40.02
N ASN A 69 27.11 -18.38 -41.00
CA ASN A 69 26.41 -18.89 -42.18
C ASN A 69 25.79 -20.27 -41.93
N ASP A 70 26.32 -21.00 -40.96
CA ASP A 70 25.90 -22.35 -40.61
C ASP A 70 25.15 -22.36 -39.27
N LYS A 71 24.26 -23.33 -39.09
CA LYS A 71 23.65 -23.60 -37.78
C LYS A 71 24.64 -24.32 -36.87
N ASP A 72 25.61 -23.58 -36.36
CA ASP A 72 26.52 -24.08 -35.33
C ASP A 72 25.79 -24.34 -34.00
N ASP A 73 26.49 -25.01 -33.07
CA ASP A 73 25.92 -25.38 -31.77
C ASP A 73 25.43 -24.16 -30.96
N VAL A 74 26.05 -22.99 -31.13
CA VAL A 74 25.66 -21.77 -30.41
C VAL A 74 24.29 -21.30 -30.92
N PHE A 75 24.12 -21.24 -32.24
CA PHE A 75 22.84 -20.88 -32.85
C PHE A 75 21.75 -21.89 -32.49
N VAL A 76 22.02 -23.20 -32.61
CA VAL A 76 21.04 -24.25 -32.31
C VAL A 76 20.60 -24.19 -30.84
N ASN A 77 21.53 -24.00 -29.91
CA ASN A 77 21.21 -23.89 -28.49
C ASN A 77 20.34 -22.66 -28.17
N LEU A 78 20.63 -21.52 -28.77
CA LEU A 78 19.84 -20.30 -28.58
C LEU A 78 18.48 -20.39 -29.27
N GLU A 79 18.40 -20.98 -30.46
CA GLU A 79 17.14 -21.25 -31.14
C GLU A 79 16.23 -22.15 -30.28
N ASN A 80 16.79 -23.21 -29.68
CA ASN A 80 16.07 -24.09 -28.77
C ASN A 80 15.62 -23.38 -27.49
N PHE A 81 16.48 -22.52 -26.92
CA PHE A 81 16.11 -21.69 -25.78
C PHE A 81 14.94 -20.75 -26.09
N VAL A 82 14.95 -20.09 -27.25
CA VAL A 82 13.86 -19.20 -27.68
C VAL A 82 12.57 -20.00 -27.90
N LYS A 83 12.65 -21.14 -28.59
CA LYS A 83 11.48 -22.02 -28.81
C LYS A 83 10.87 -22.51 -27.50
N SER A 84 11.71 -22.96 -26.56
CA SER A 84 11.25 -23.40 -25.24
C SER A 84 10.62 -22.25 -24.44
N SER A 85 11.23 -21.06 -24.48
CA SER A 85 10.68 -19.86 -23.83
C SER A 85 9.33 -19.48 -24.44
N TYR A 86 9.20 -19.55 -25.76
CA TYR A 86 7.96 -19.29 -26.48
C TYR A 86 6.85 -20.28 -26.07
N GLN A 87 7.15 -21.57 -25.96
CA GLN A 87 6.18 -22.58 -25.53
C GLN A 87 5.67 -22.35 -24.09
N ASN A 88 6.54 -21.85 -23.21
CA ASN A 88 6.19 -21.54 -21.81
C ASN A 88 5.60 -20.14 -21.60
N SER A 89 5.48 -19.36 -22.67
CA SER A 89 4.93 -18.01 -22.65
C SER A 89 3.43 -18.01 -22.92
N ILE A 90 2.77 -16.91 -22.58
CA ILE A 90 1.35 -16.69 -22.83
C ILE A 90 1.16 -15.66 -23.95
N GLU A 91 0.02 -15.78 -24.63
CA GLU A 91 -0.38 -14.79 -25.62
C GLU A 91 -0.71 -13.45 -24.96
N ILE A 92 -0.50 -12.36 -25.69
CA ILE A 92 -0.84 -11.01 -25.24
C ILE A 92 -2.25 -10.67 -25.72
N ASP A 93 -3.24 -11.35 -25.14
CA ASP A 93 -4.66 -11.12 -25.42
C ASP A 93 -5.27 -10.05 -24.50
N GLU A 94 -6.57 -9.75 -24.69
CA GLU A 94 -7.25 -8.73 -23.88
C GLU A 94 -7.40 -9.12 -22.42
N ASP A 95 -7.60 -10.40 -22.12
CA ASP A 95 -7.76 -10.88 -20.75
C ASP A 95 -6.45 -10.74 -19.97
N PHE A 96 -5.32 -11.11 -20.60
CA PHE A 96 -3.99 -10.89 -20.07
C PHE A 96 -3.69 -9.40 -19.87
N LEU A 97 -3.97 -8.57 -20.87
CA LEU A 97 -3.74 -7.13 -20.78
C LEU A 97 -4.57 -6.50 -19.66
N PHE A 98 -5.85 -6.86 -19.54
CA PHE A 98 -6.73 -6.37 -18.49
C PHE A 98 -6.19 -6.73 -17.09
N ALA A 99 -5.78 -7.98 -16.89
CA ALA A 99 -5.16 -8.40 -15.63
C ALA A 99 -3.87 -7.61 -15.38
N TYR A 100 -2.93 -7.63 -16.34
CA TYR A 100 -1.64 -6.96 -16.22
C TYR A 100 -1.78 -5.47 -15.88
N GLU A 101 -2.64 -4.74 -16.60
CA GLU A 101 -2.91 -3.32 -16.37
C GLU A 101 -3.53 -3.05 -15.01
N THR A 102 -4.48 -3.88 -14.60
CA THR A 102 -5.13 -3.78 -13.28
C THR A 102 -4.09 -3.95 -12.16
N GLN A 103 -3.25 -4.98 -12.25
CA GLN A 103 -2.19 -5.23 -11.27
C GLN A 103 -1.11 -4.15 -11.31
N TYR A 104 -0.72 -3.68 -12.50
CA TYR A 104 0.24 -2.59 -12.67
C TYR A 104 -0.26 -1.30 -11.99
N ARG A 105 -1.55 -0.97 -12.17
CA ARG A 105 -2.18 0.21 -11.55
C ARG A 105 -2.27 0.09 -10.03
N ILE A 106 -2.75 -1.04 -9.52
CA ILE A 106 -2.86 -1.29 -8.07
C ILE A 106 -1.50 -1.14 -7.40
N ASN A 107 -0.44 -1.68 -8.01
CA ASN A 107 0.91 -1.65 -7.46
C ASN A 107 1.69 -0.36 -7.77
N LYS A 108 1.09 0.63 -8.45
CA LYS A 108 1.78 1.88 -8.80
C LYS A 108 2.23 2.65 -7.55
N ASN A 109 1.37 2.78 -6.55
CA ASN A 109 1.69 3.52 -5.32
C ASN A 109 2.80 2.83 -4.52
N ASN A 110 2.73 1.51 -4.38
CA ASN A 110 3.79 0.72 -3.73
C ASN A 110 5.14 0.85 -4.46
N ARG A 111 5.13 0.88 -5.80
CA ARG A 111 6.34 1.10 -6.60
C ARG A 111 6.90 2.51 -6.46
N ASN A 112 6.05 3.52 -6.43
CA ASN A 112 6.48 4.90 -6.20
C ASN A 112 7.14 5.04 -4.82
N ALA A 113 6.58 4.40 -3.79
CA ALA A 113 7.19 4.37 -2.45
C ALA A 113 8.57 3.69 -2.46
N LEU A 114 8.75 2.61 -3.23
CA LEU A 114 10.05 1.94 -3.37
C LEU A 114 11.09 2.73 -4.19
N ASN A 115 10.65 3.64 -5.06
CA ASN A 115 11.56 4.49 -5.83
C ASN A 115 12.09 5.67 -5.00
N ASN A 116 11.40 6.02 -3.92
CA ASN A 116 11.88 6.97 -2.92
C ASN A 116 12.73 6.19 -1.91
N PHE A 117 14.04 6.19 -2.13
CA PHE A 117 14.98 5.55 -1.21
C PHE A 117 15.16 6.42 0.03
N ASP A 118 14.31 6.20 1.04
CA ASP A 118 14.49 6.80 2.35
C ASP A 118 15.55 6.02 3.13
N PHE A 119 16.59 6.70 3.59
CA PHE A 119 17.57 6.14 4.51
C PHE A 119 16.92 5.92 5.88
N LEU A 120 16.22 4.80 6.03
CA LEU A 120 15.64 4.40 7.29
C LEU A 120 16.74 3.92 8.23
N LYS A 121 16.82 4.53 9.42
CA LYS A 121 17.70 4.04 10.48
C LYS A 121 17.19 2.66 10.90
N LYS A 122 18.10 1.67 10.92
CA LYS A 122 17.81 0.34 11.45
C LYS A 122 17.16 0.49 12.84
N PRO A 123 16.00 -0.13 13.11
CA PRO A 123 15.37 -0.06 14.43
C PRO A 123 16.41 -0.47 15.47
N ARG A 124 16.50 0.28 16.57
CA ARG A 124 17.34 -0.14 17.69
C ARG A 124 16.88 -1.54 18.12
N ASN A 125 17.81 -2.41 18.54
CA ASN A 125 17.53 -3.79 18.96
C ASN A 125 16.49 -3.93 20.10
N SER A 126 16.00 -2.81 20.65
CA SER A 126 14.95 -2.69 21.66
C SER A 126 13.61 -2.13 21.15
N ALA A 127 13.46 -1.89 19.84
CA ALA A 127 12.21 -1.39 19.29
C ALA A 127 11.15 -2.51 19.29
N GLN A 128 9.98 -2.20 19.84
CA GLN A 128 8.82 -3.10 19.77
C GLN A 128 8.53 -3.42 18.30
N ILE A 129 8.43 -4.71 17.97
CA ILE A 129 8.03 -5.16 16.64
C ILE A 129 6.70 -4.50 16.30
N SER A 130 6.60 -3.89 15.12
CA SER A 130 5.38 -3.23 14.68
C SER A 130 4.22 -4.21 14.70
N PRO A 131 3.02 -3.82 15.17
CA PRO A 131 1.82 -4.63 15.00
C PRO A 131 1.52 -4.99 13.54
N LEU A 132 2.05 -4.22 12.58
CA LEU A 132 1.92 -4.47 11.14
C LEU A 132 2.86 -5.59 10.63
N ASP A 133 3.86 -5.98 11.42
CA ASP A 133 4.88 -6.97 11.05
C ASP A 133 4.60 -8.36 11.64
N ILE A 134 3.45 -8.57 12.30
CA ILE A 134 3.07 -9.83 12.95
C ILE A 134 1.73 -10.36 12.43
N SER A 135 1.53 -11.68 12.55
CA SER A 135 0.24 -12.30 12.21
C SER A 135 -0.85 -11.90 13.20
N TRP A 136 -2.10 -12.05 12.77
CA TRP A 136 -3.28 -11.76 13.60
C TRP A 136 -3.29 -12.55 14.91
N ASP A 137 -2.94 -13.84 14.86
CA ASP A 137 -2.93 -14.70 16.05
C ASP A 137 -1.93 -14.21 17.10
N ILE A 138 -0.72 -13.85 16.66
CA ILE A 138 0.34 -13.31 17.53
C ILE A 138 -0.08 -11.94 18.09
N PHE A 139 -0.75 -11.11 17.29
CA PHE A 139 -1.27 -9.83 17.74
C PHE A 139 -2.29 -10.00 18.86
N ILE A 140 -3.26 -10.91 18.69
CA ILE A 140 -4.29 -11.19 19.71
C ILE A 140 -3.66 -11.73 20.99
N GLU A 141 -2.73 -12.68 20.89
CA GLU A 141 -2.00 -13.21 22.05
C GLU A 141 -1.29 -12.09 22.84
N LYS A 142 -0.62 -11.16 22.13
CA LYS A 142 0.05 -10.02 22.77
C LYS A 142 -0.94 -9.06 23.45
N VAL A 143 -2.08 -8.81 22.84
CA VAL A 143 -3.12 -7.92 23.40
C VAL A 143 -3.76 -8.54 24.63
N GLN A 144 -4.02 -9.84 24.64
CA GLN A 144 -4.56 -10.55 25.80
C GLN A 144 -3.57 -10.61 26.97
N ASN A 145 -2.27 -10.71 26.68
CA ASN A 145 -1.20 -10.77 27.67
C ASN A 145 -0.57 -9.41 28.02
N ASP A 146 -1.19 -8.29 27.60
CA ASP A 146 -0.69 -6.95 27.90
C ASP A 146 -0.71 -6.69 29.42
N ARG A 147 0.47 -6.38 29.97
CA ARG A 147 0.66 -6.15 31.41
C ARG A 147 0.38 -4.70 31.82
N HIS A 148 0.33 -3.77 30.88
CA HIS A 148 0.24 -2.33 31.15
C HIS A 148 -1.20 -1.82 31.11
N HIS A 149 -2.02 -2.39 30.24
CA HIS A 149 -3.45 -2.08 30.17
C HIS A 149 -4.22 -3.37 30.21
N SER A 150 -5.14 -3.52 31.17
CA SER A 150 -5.89 -4.77 31.27
C SER A 150 -6.78 -4.95 30.05
N PHE A 151 -6.72 -6.13 29.44
CA PHE A 151 -7.59 -6.50 28.33
C PHE A 151 -9.07 -6.25 28.67
N ASP A 152 -9.48 -6.66 29.88
CA ASP A 152 -10.85 -6.46 30.38
C ASP A 152 -11.24 -4.98 30.51
N GLY A 153 -10.33 -4.11 30.95
CA GLY A 153 -10.68 -2.70 31.08
C GLY A 153 -10.77 -2.00 29.71
N ARG A 154 -9.99 -2.42 28.70
CA ARG A 154 -10.19 -1.97 27.32
C ARG A 154 -11.57 -2.37 26.80
N LEU A 155 -11.99 -3.61 27.06
CA LEU A 155 -13.33 -4.08 26.71
C LEU A 155 -14.43 -3.25 27.42
N LYS A 156 -14.27 -2.98 28.72
CA LYS A 156 -15.22 -2.12 29.48
C LYS A 156 -15.32 -0.72 28.88
N ILE A 157 -14.19 -0.12 28.48
CA ILE A 157 -14.16 1.18 27.83
C ILE A 157 -14.90 1.14 26.47
N LEU A 158 -14.65 0.11 25.65
CA LEU A 158 -15.35 -0.08 24.37
C LEU A 158 -16.86 -0.27 24.55
N THR A 159 -17.27 -1.05 25.55
CA THR A 159 -18.67 -1.22 25.94
C THR A 159 -19.27 0.12 26.33
N LYS A 160 -18.58 0.90 27.17
CA LYS A 160 -19.09 2.19 27.62
C LYS A 160 -19.21 3.21 26.49
N ALA A 161 -18.22 3.28 25.60
CA ALA A 161 -18.28 4.12 24.41
C ALA A 161 -19.50 3.74 23.55
N THR A 162 -19.75 2.45 23.35
CA THR A 162 -20.92 1.95 22.63
C THR A 162 -22.24 2.39 23.29
N GLU A 163 -22.35 2.30 24.61
CA GLU A 163 -23.51 2.78 25.36
C GLU A 163 -23.76 4.28 25.16
N LEU A 164 -22.69 5.08 25.19
CA LEU A 164 -22.78 6.53 24.98
C LEU A 164 -23.34 6.84 23.59
N PHE A 165 -22.84 6.19 22.55
CA PHE A 165 -23.36 6.36 21.19
C PHE A 165 -24.80 5.85 21.05
N LYS A 166 -25.17 4.75 21.71
CA LYS A 166 -26.56 4.26 21.70
C LYS A 166 -27.53 5.22 22.38
N THR A 167 -27.09 5.86 23.46
CA THR A 167 -27.87 6.79 24.29
C THR A 167 -28.04 8.14 23.59
N HIS A 168 -26.93 8.77 23.22
CA HIS A 168 -26.92 10.13 22.67
C HIS A 168 -27.17 10.18 21.15
N LYS A 169 -27.06 9.04 20.46
CA LYS A 169 -27.18 8.86 19.00
C LYS A 169 -26.09 9.49 18.15
N SER A 170 -25.46 10.56 18.62
CA SER A 170 -24.44 11.28 17.87
C SER A 170 -23.46 11.96 18.83
N PHE A 171 -22.21 12.10 18.39
CA PHE A 171 -21.11 12.62 19.21
C PHE A 171 -21.36 14.04 19.74
N SER A 172 -21.94 14.91 18.91
CA SER A 172 -22.28 16.30 19.25
C SER A 172 -23.29 16.45 20.38
N ARG A 173 -24.11 15.42 20.63
CA ARG A 173 -25.14 15.42 21.67
C ARG A 173 -24.63 14.96 23.04
N MET A 174 -23.45 14.35 23.07
CA MET A 174 -22.78 13.97 24.32
C MET A 174 -22.31 15.21 25.07
N SER A 175 -22.15 15.12 26.39
CA SER A 175 -21.52 16.15 27.20
C SER A 175 -20.05 16.36 26.82
N GLU A 176 -19.48 17.51 27.20
CA GLU A 176 -18.07 17.81 26.92
C GLU A 176 -17.12 16.74 27.51
N GLN A 177 -17.39 16.24 28.72
CA GLN A 177 -16.57 15.21 29.35
C GLN A 177 -16.64 13.88 28.60
N GLU A 178 -17.83 13.45 28.18
CA GLU A 178 -18.02 12.24 27.36
C GLU A 178 -17.31 12.37 26.00
N ARG A 179 -17.42 13.54 25.36
CA ARG A 179 -16.72 13.82 24.09
C ARG A 179 -15.21 13.75 24.24
N LYS A 180 -14.66 14.39 25.28
CA LYS A 180 -13.22 14.35 25.58
C LYS A 180 -12.74 12.92 25.85
N ALA A 181 -13.54 12.15 26.59
CA ALA A 181 -13.27 10.75 26.94
C ALA A 181 -13.15 9.86 25.69
N ILE A 182 -14.12 9.94 24.79
CA ILE A 182 -14.10 9.19 23.51
C ILE A 182 -12.98 9.68 22.58
N ALA A 183 -12.73 10.99 22.53
CA ALA A 183 -11.74 11.56 21.64
C ALA A 183 -10.28 11.42 22.13
N GLY A 184 -10.05 10.88 23.33
CA GLY A 184 -8.70 10.80 23.90
C GLY A 184 -8.09 12.17 24.25
N THR A 185 -8.91 13.22 24.37
CA THR A 185 -8.48 14.53 24.88
C THR A 185 -8.78 14.66 26.39
N TYR A 186 -9.09 13.54 27.03
CA TYR A 186 -9.42 13.41 28.44
C TYR A 186 -8.15 13.29 29.28
N GLY A 187 -7.69 14.42 29.81
CA GLY A 187 -6.44 14.51 30.58
C GLY A 187 -6.63 14.30 32.08
N SER A 188 -5.52 14.14 32.79
CA SER A 188 -5.47 14.00 34.25
C SER A 188 -6.01 15.20 35.05
N LYS A 189 -6.28 16.33 34.38
CA LYS A 189 -6.83 17.55 34.98
C LYS A 189 -8.36 17.63 34.89
N GLU A 190 -9.01 16.72 34.17
CA GLU A 190 -10.47 16.68 34.06
C GLU A 190 -11.09 15.95 35.26
N ASN A 191 -12.29 16.35 35.67
CA ASN A 191 -13.04 15.61 36.69
C ASN A 191 -13.40 14.23 36.15
N LYS A 192 -13.13 13.18 36.93
CA LYS A 192 -13.45 11.78 36.57
C LYS A 192 -14.94 11.65 36.20
N LEU A 193 -15.18 11.27 34.95
CA LEU A 193 -16.50 11.01 34.37
C LEU A 193 -17.10 9.76 35.03
N ASP A 194 -16.28 8.74 35.20
CA ASP A 194 -16.60 7.48 35.86
C ASP A 194 -15.31 6.83 36.42
N SER A 195 -15.39 5.55 36.78
CA SER A 195 -14.25 4.78 37.29
C SER A 195 -13.33 4.23 36.20
N LEU A 196 -13.61 4.47 34.91
CA LEU A 196 -12.84 3.93 33.80
C LEU A 196 -11.63 4.81 33.47
N ASP A 197 -10.58 4.17 32.97
CA ASP A 197 -9.35 4.85 32.54
C ASP A 197 -9.40 5.16 31.05
N TRP A 198 -10.15 6.21 30.70
CA TRP A 198 -10.33 6.65 29.30
C TRP A 198 -9.02 7.02 28.59
N GLY A 199 -7.92 7.19 29.32
CA GLY A 199 -6.58 7.37 28.75
C GLY A 199 -6.10 6.17 27.91
N TRP A 200 -6.73 5.00 28.04
CA TRP A 200 -6.36 3.80 27.28
C TRP A 200 -6.78 3.84 25.80
N PHE A 201 -7.67 4.74 25.39
CA PHE A 201 -7.89 5.04 23.97
C PHE A 201 -6.70 5.77 23.32
N GLY A 202 -5.73 6.20 24.12
CA GLY A 202 -4.61 7.02 23.69
C GLY A 202 -4.86 8.51 23.92
N THR A 203 -3.78 9.28 23.90
CA THR A 203 -3.82 10.73 24.12
C THR A 203 -3.77 11.49 22.80
N MET A 204 -4.78 12.31 22.56
CA MET A 204 -4.87 13.25 21.44
C MET A 204 -4.73 14.71 21.89
N THR A 205 -4.40 14.93 23.16
CA THR A 205 -4.23 16.28 23.76
C THR A 205 -3.17 17.14 23.07
N GLY A 206 -2.19 16.53 22.41
CA GLY A 206 -1.13 17.24 21.67
C GLY A 206 -1.60 17.91 20.37
N LEU A 207 -2.79 17.58 19.88
CA LEU A 207 -3.34 18.12 18.63
C LEU A 207 -4.43 19.14 18.94
N GLY A 208 -4.05 20.43 19.03
CA GLY A 208 -4.96 21.48 19.51
C GLY A 208 -6.10 21.82 18.55
N SER A 209 -5.93 21.67 17.23
CA SER A 209 -7.04 21.80 16.27
C SER A 209 -8.11 20.72 16.49
N PHE A 210 -7.70 19.48 16.77
CA PHE A 210 -8.61 18.39 17.10
C PHE A 210 -9.30 18.62 18.45
N THR A 211 -8.54 19.02 19.47
CA THR A 211 -9.10 19.39 20.77
C THR A 211 -10.15 20.51 20.64
N THR A 212 -9.90 21.48 19.76
CA THR A 212 -10.86 22.56 19.45
C THR A 212 -12.14 22.03 18.81
N LEU A 213 -12.03 21.08 17.87
CA LEU A 213 -13.19 20.44 17.27
C LEU A 213 -14.01 19.66 18.30
N VAL A 214 -13.36 18.90 19.20
CA VAL A 214 -14.04 18.12 20.25
C VAL A 214 -14.82 19.01 21.22
N ASN A 215 -14.24 20.15 21.61
CA ASN A 215 -14.82 21.02 22.62
C ASN A 215 -15.82 22.02 22.01
N ASN A 216 -15.41 22.74 20.97
CA ASN A 216 -16.09 23.94 20.49
C ASN A 216 -16.95 23.68 19.24
N ASN A 217 -16.57 22.74 18.39
CA ASN A 217 -17.25 22.46 17.12
C ASN A 217 -17.57 20.97 16.93
N PRO A 218 -18.22 20.30 17.90
CA PRO A 218 -18.35 18.84 17.87
C PRO A 218 -19.24 18.34 16.74
N ASN A 219 -20.10 19.19 16.18
CA ASN A 219 -20.97 18.87 15.04
C ASN A 219 -20.18 18.39 13.81
N LEU A 220 -19.02 18.97 13.53
CA LEU A 220 -18.22 18.61 12.36
C LEU A 220 -17.63 17.20 12.50
N LEU A 221 -17.15 16.84 13.69
CA LEU A 221 -16.69 15.47 13.97
C LEU A 221 -17.87 14.49 14.04
N SER A 222 -19.01 14.93 14.56
CA SER A 222 -20.26 14.16 14.58
C SER A 222 -20.66 13.68 13.20
N GLN A 223 -20.65 14.58 12.20
CA GLN A 223 -21.03 14.25 10.83
C GLN A 223 -20.18 13.13 10.23
N ALA A 224 -18.89 13.09 10.58
CA ALA A 224 -18.01 12.01 10.18
C ALA A 224 -18.34 10.71 10.92
N LEU A 225 -18.42 10.76 12.26
CA LEU A 225 -18.70 9.59 13.09
C LEU A 225 -20.06 8.95 12.77
N ASP A 226 -21.07 9.75 12.42
CA ASP A 226 -22.40 9.29 12.04
C ASP A 226 -22.40 8.48 10.71
N LYS A 227 -21.29 8.47 9.95
CA LYS A 227 -21.11 7.59 8.77
C LYS A 227 -20.67 6.17 9.13
N ILE A 228 -20.32 5.93 10.39
CA ILE A 228 -19.93 4.62 10.90
C ILE A 228 -21.16 4.00 11.57
N PRO A 229 -21.71 2.87 11.06
CA PRO A 229 -22.82 2.22 11.73
C PRO A 229 -22.38 1.67 13.09
N LEU A 230 -23.27 1.72 14.08
CA LEU A 230 -22.99 1.26 15.45
C LEU A 230 -23.00 -0.26 15.57
N ASP A 231 -23.66 -0.95 14.65
CA ASP A 231 -23.75 -2.39 14.55
C ASP A 231 -23.72 -2.86 13.09
N GLY A 232 -23.52 -4.16 12.91
CA GLY A 232 -23.41 -4.78 11.58
C GLY A 232 -22.05 -4.56 10.91
N ASP A 233 -22.02 -4.87 9.61
CA ASP A 233 -20.78 -4.88 8.84
C ASP A 233 -20.32 -3.46 8.46
N ILE A 234 -19.02 -3.21 8.63
CA ILE A 234 -18.38 -1.97 8.17
C ILE A 234 -17.95 -2.15 6.72
N THR A 235 -18.57 -1.39 5.82
CA THR A 235 -18.26 -1.42 4.39
C THR A 235 -17.21 -0.36 4.03
N LYS A 236 -16.60 -0.54 2.84
CA LYS A 236 -15.70 0.47 2.25
C LYS A 236 -16.43 1.81 2.02
N GLU A 237 -17.72 1.78 1.74
CA GLU A 237 -18.51 2.99 1.56
C GLU A 237 -18.62 3.79 2.87
N HIS A 238 -18.88 3.14 4.00
CA HIS A 238 -18.87 3.79 5.32
C HIS A 238 -17.54 4.48 5.59
N TYR A 239 -16.43 3.78 5.32
CA TYR A 239 -15.09 4.36 5.46
C TYR A 239 -14.88 5.59 4.56
N ASN A 240 -15.23 5.50 3.28
CA ASN A 240 -15.06 6.62 2.35
C ASN A 240 -15.91 7.83 2.75
N ASN A 241 -17.14 7.58 3.20
CA ASN A 241 -18.03 8.63 3.69
C ASN A 241 -17.47 9.26 4.97
N TYR A 242 -16.99 8.46 5.92
CA TYR A 242 -16.31 8.95 7.12
C TYR A 242 -15.12 9.86 6.75
N ILE A 243 -14.22 9.41 5.88
CA ILE A 243 -13.02 10.17 5.50
C ILE A 243 -13.40 11.50 4.84
N ARG A 244 -14.41 11.51 3.97
CA ARG A 244 -14.87 12.73 3.30
C ARG A 244 -15.29 13.79 4.32
N GLU A 245 -16.16 13.43 5.26
CA GLU A 245 -16.65 14.35 6.28
C GLU A 245 -15.55 14.71 7.29
N PHE A 246 -14.71 13.74 7.66
CA PHE A 246 -13.59 13.97 8.58
C PHE A 246 -12.61 15.01 8.00
N VAL A 247 -12.24 14.91 6.72
CA VAL A 247 -11.37 15.91 6.08
C VAL A 247 -12.03 17.30 6.04
N ILE A 248 -13.33 17.37 5.78
CA ILE A 248 -14.08 18.64 5.80
C ILE A 248 -14.01 19.29 7.19
N ALA A 249 -14.14 18.50 8.27
CA ALA A 249 -14.08 19.00 9.64
C ALA A 249 -12.79 19.79 9.95
N PHE A 250 -11.68 19.48 9.28
CA PHE A 250 -10.39 20.13 9.51
C PHE A 250 -10.03 21.23 8.49
N LYS A 251 -10.82 21.42 7.43
CA LYS A 251 -10.46 22.32 6.31
C LYS A 251 -10.27 23.78 6.73
N ASP A 252 -11.08 24.25 7.67
CA ASP A 252 -11.06 25.65 8.17
C ASP A 252 -10.45 25.77 9.58
N GLN A 253 -9.82 24.71 10.09
CA GLN A 253 -9.21 24.74 11.42
C GLN A 253 -7.78 25.27 11.33
N VAL A 254 -7.51 26.38 12.03
CA VAL A 254 -6.14 26.88 12.20
C VAL A 254 -5.35 25.85 13.00
N ARG A 255 -4.21 25.41 12.46
CA ARG A 255 -3.28 24.53 13.20
C ARG A 255 -2.77 25.26 14.44
N THR A 256 -3.30 24.90 15.60
CA THR A 256 -2.79 25.31 16.90
C THR A 256 -2.33 24.05 17.63
N GLY A 257 -1.03 23.92 17.88
CA GLY A 257 -0.44 22.74 18.53
C GLY A 257 0.96 22.41 18.01
N GLY A 258 1.93 22.28 18.91
CA GLY A 258 3.33 22.00 18.60
C GLY A 258 3.58 20.51 18.45
N GLY A 259 3.43 19.98 17.24
CA GLY A 259 3.92 18.65 16.86
C GLY A 259 4.74 18.78 15.59
N ARG A 260 6.05 18.49 15.68
CA ARG A 260 6.96 18.44 14.53
C ARG A 260 6.45 17.41 13.52
N ASP A 261 6.59 17.77 12.25
CA ASP A 261 6.33 16.91 11.10
C ASP A 261 7.03 15.55 11.27
N CYS A 262 6.25 14.48 11.14
CA CYS A 262 6.71 13.12 10.88
C CYS A 262 5.95 12.62 9.64
#